data_AF-A0A8S0PT47-F1
#
_entry.id   AF-A0A8S0PT47-F1
#
_cell.length_a   1.000
_cell.length_b   1.000
_cell.length_c   1.000
_cell.angle_alpha   90.00
_cell.angle_beta   90.00
_cell.angle_gamma   90.00
#
_symmetry.space_group_name_H-M   'P 1'
#
loop_
_entity.id
_entity.type
_entity.pdbx_description
1 polymer ?
#
loop_
_entity_poly.entity_id
_entity_poly.type
_entity_poly.pdbx_seq_one_letter_code
_entity_poly.pdbx_strand_id
1 'polypeptide(L)'
;MNAQSSQQQSSDGRHDDDAALTDFLASLMDYTPTIPDELVEHYLAKSGFQCPDVRLTRLVAVATQKFVADVATDALQQCKARQSAVVKDKRDKQQKVI
;
A
#
# COMPACT_ATOMS: atom_id res chain seq x y z
N MET A 1 -25.59 43.95 -17.28
CA MET A 1 -25.99 42.59 -16.86
C MET A 1 -25.45 41.61 -17.89
N ASN A 2 -24.29 41.00 -17.66
CA ASN A 2 -23.82 39.89 -18.49
C ASN A 2 -23.32 38.79 -17.56
N ALA A 3 -24.06 37.68 -17.56
CA ALA A 3 -23.74 36.47 -16.82
C ALA A 3 -22.52 35.80 -17.46
N GLN A 4 -21.43 35.73 -16.69
CA GLN A 4 -20.23 35.01 -17.09
C GLN A 4 -20.36 33.58 -16.58
N SER A 5 -20.73 32.70 -17.50
CA SER A 5 -20.74 31.25 -17.37
C SER A 5 -19.31 30.73 -17.37
N SER A 6 -18.78 30.43 -16.19
CA SER A 6 -17.55 29.65 -16.04
C SER A 6 -17.52 28.95 -14.69
N GLN A 7 -18.21 27.82 -14.60
CA GLN A 7 -18.00 26.87 -13.51
C GLN A 7 -18.40 25.44 -13.92
N GLN A 8 -17.55 24.77 -14.70
CA GLN A 8 -17.65 23.32 -14.89
C GLN A 8 -16.27 22.74 -15.25
N GLN A 9 -15.38 22.60 -14.28
CA GLN A 9 -14.13 21.85 -14.47
C GLN A 9 -13.56 21.39 -13.12
N SER A 10 -14.19 20.39 -12.50
CA SER A 10 -13.65 19.75 -11.28
C SER A 10 -14.27 18.37 -10.93
N SER A 11 -14.97 17.71 -11.86
CA SER A 11 -15.68 16.44 -11.61
C SER A 11 -15.09 15.20 -12.29
N ASP A 12 -14.02 15.34 -13.09
CA ASP A 12 -13.53 14.27 -13.97
C ASP A 12 -12.63 13.26 -13.24
N GLY A 13 -11.68 13.74 -12.42
CA GLY A 13 -10.73 12.86 -11.72
C GLY A 13 -11.36 11.89 -10.71
N ARG A 14 -12.49 12.27 -10.07
CA ARG A 14 -13.19 11.38 -9.13
C ARG A 14 -13.86 10.19 -9.81
N HIS A 15 -14.24 10.31 -11.09
CA HIS A 15 -14.82 9.19 -11.82
C HIS A 15 -13.77 8.17 -12.23
N ASP A 16 -12.55 8.61 -12.53
CA ASP A 16 -11.44 7.73 -12.92
C ASP A 16 -10.99 6.86 -11.73
N ASP A 17 -10.89 7.44 -10.53
CA ASP A 17 -10.55 6.71 -9.30
C ASP A 17 -11.58 5.63 -8.94
N ASP A 18 -12.88 5.92 -9.12
CA ASP A 18 -13.96 4.99 -8.79
C ASP A 18 -14.03 3.82 -9.79
N ALA A 19 -13.78 4.10 -11.08
CA ALA A 19 -13.64 3.08 -12.12
C ALA A 19 -12.42 2.18 -11.83
N ALA A 20 -11.26 2.77 -11.52
CA ALA A 20 -10.05 2.03 -11.19
C ALA A 20 -10.22 1.17 -9.93
N LEU A 21 -10.93 1.68 -8.91
CA LEU A 21 -11.23 0.91 -7.70
C LEU A 21 -12.15 -0.28 -8.01
N THR A 22 -13.17 -0.07 -8.84
CA THR A 22 -14.09 -1.14 -9.24
C THR A 22 -13.36 -2.24 -10.00
N ASP A 23 -12.50 -1.87 -10.95
CA ASP A 23 -11.67 -2.82 -11.71
C ASP A 23 -10.69 -3.57 -10.80
N PHE A 24 -10.10 -2.89 -9.82
CA PHE A 24 -9.25 -3.52 -8.82
C PHE A 24 -10.01 -4.56 -7.99
N LEU A 25 -11.18 -4.21 -7.46
CA LEU A 25 -12.01 -5.16 -6.70
C LEU A 25 -12.46 -6.34 -7.56
N ALA A 26 -12.78 -6.11 -8.84
CA ALA A 26 -13.10 -7.17 -9.78
C ALA A 26 -11.91 -8.13 -9.96
N SER A 27 -10.69 -7.61 -10.09
CA SER A 27 -9.47 -8.42 -10.24
C SER A 27 -9.19 -9.34 -9.04
N LEU A 28 -9.68 -9.00 -7.84
CA LEU A 28 -9.52 -9.83 -6.64
C LEU A 28 -10.31 -11.14 -6.71
N MET A 29 -11.31 -11.27 -7.59
CA MET A 29 -12.02 -12.54 -7.81
C MET A 29 -11.12 -13.64 -8.34
N ASP A 30 -10.13 -13.28 -9.16
CA ASP A 30 -9.23 -14.25 -9.82
C ASP A 30 -7.82 -14.26 -9.20
N TYR A 31 -7.55 -13.34 -8.28
CA TYR A 31 -6.28 -13.28 -7.57
C TYR A 31 -6.28 -14.16 -6.31
N THR A 32 -5.22 -14.92 -6.09
CA THR A 32 -4.99 -15.67 -4.85
C THR A 32 -3.85 -15.03 -4.06
N PRO A 33 -4.13 -14.28 -2.98
CA PRO A 33 -3.10 -13.68 -2.15
C PRO A 33 -2.22 -14.74 -1.47
N THR A 34 -0.98 -14.37 -1.15
CA THR A 34 -0.07 -15.17 -0.30
C THR A 34 -0.65 -15.52 1.08
N ILE A 35 -1.53 -14.68 1.64
CA ILE A 35 -2.22 -14.96 2.90
C ILE A 35 -3.49 -15.75 2.52
N PRO A 36 -3.68 -16.98 3.04
CA PRO A 36 -4.85 -17.81 2.70
C PRO A 36 -6.18 -17.17 3.13
N ASP A 37 -7.22 -17.41 2.34
CA ASP A 37 -8.57 -16.86 2.56
C ASP A 37 -9.13 -17.30 3.92
N GLU A 38 -8.93 -18.58 4.31
CA GLU A 38 -9.43 -19.14 5.58
C GLU A 38 -8.82 -18.45 6.81
N LEU A 39 -7.56 -18.01 6.70
CA LEU A 39 -6.90 -17.29 7.78
C LEU A 39 -7.56 -15.93 7.97
N VAL A 40 -7.81 -15.22 6.87
CA VAL A 40 -8.44 -13.91 6.91
C VAL A 40 -9.87 -14.03 7.41
N GLU A 41 -10.64 -15.00 6.92
CA GLU A 41 -12.00 -15.29 7.40
C GLU A 41 -12.04 -15.56 8.90
N HIS A 42 -11.11 -16.36 9.42
CA HIS A 42 -11.01 -16.62 10.85
C HIS A 42 -10.78 -15.33 11.66
N TYR A 43 -9.87 -14.44 11.24
CA TYR A 43 -9.62 -13.18 11.94
C TYR A 43 -10.75 -12.15 11.76
N LEU A 44 -11.40 -12.12 10.60
CA LEU A 44 -12.59 -11.31 10.37
C LEU A 44 -13.74 -11.76 11.27
N ALA A 45 -14.03 -13.07 11.32
CA ALA A 45 -15.06 -13.64 12.17
C ALA A 45 -14.77 -13.40 13.65
N LYS A 46 -13.51 -13.54 14.07
CA LYS A 46 -13.06 -13.20 15.43
C LYS A 46 -13.29 -11.72 15.78
N SER A 47 -13.24 -10.84 14.79
CA SER A 47 -13.51 -9.41 14.93
C SER A 47 -15.00 -9.06 14.84
N GLY A 48 -15.88 -10.06 14.64
CA GLY A 48 -17.32 -9.87 14.49
C GLY A 48 -17.76 -9.52 13.07
N PHE A 49 -16.90 -9.68 12.07
CA PHE A 49 -17.21 -9.41 10.66
C PHE A 49 -17.27 -10.73 9.87
N GLN A 50 -18.40 -10.97 9.21
CA GLN A 50 -18.54 -12.06 8.24
C GLN A 50 -19.19 -11.50 6.99
N CYS A 51 -18.58 -11.76 5.83
CA CYS A 51 -19.12 -11.38 4.54
C CYS A 51 -18.93 -12.55 3.56
N PRO A 52 -19.97 -12.93 2.79
CA PRO A 52 -19.83 -13.97 1.77
C PRO A 52 -19.05 -13.51 0.53
N ASP A 53 -18.69 -12.22 0.43
CA ASP A 53 -17.94 -11.68 -0.69
C ASP A 53 -16.43 -11.92 -0.52
N VAL A 54 -15.92 -12.90 -1.25
CA VAL A 54 -14.50 -13.29 -1.26
C VAL A 54 -13.57 -12.12 -1.65
N ARG A 55 -14.06 -11.13 -2.41
CA ARG A 55 -13.25 -9.95 -2.77
C ARG A 55 -12.87 -9.15 -1.54
N LEU A 56 -13.76 -9.06 -0.55
CA LEU A 56 -13.46 -8.35 0.70
C LEU A 56 -12.44 -9.11 1.55
N THR A 57 -12.57 -10.44 1.63
CA THR A 57 -11.55 -11.29 2.28
C THR A 57 -10.19 -11.08 1.64
N ARG A 58 -10.10 -11.14 0.31
CA ARG A 58 -8.84 -10.96 -0.43
C ARG A 58 -8.31 -9.54 -0.40
N LEU A 59 -9.19 -8.54 -0.36
CA LEU A 59 -8.81 -7.13 -0.17
C LEU A 59 -8.07 -6.96 1.16
N VAL A 60 -8.61 -7.51 2.24
CA VAL A 60 -7.98 -7.48 3.56
C VAL A 60 -6.64 -8.23 3.54
N ALA A 61 -6.57 -9.37 2.85
CA ALA A 61 -5.33 -10.12 2.65
C ALA A 61 -4.24 -9.27 1.99
N VAL A 62 -4.55 -8.64 0.85
CA VAL A 62 -3.61 -7.79 0.08
C VAL A 62 -3.22 -6.54 0.87
N ALA A 63 -4.16 -5.89 1.55
CA ALA A 63 -3.87 -4.74 2.40
C ALA A 63 -2.90 -5.11 3.54
N THR A 64 -3.09 -6.27 4.15
CA THR A 64 -2.20 -6.79 5.21
C THR A 64 -0.81 -7.09 4.65
N GLN A 65 -0.72 -7.70 3.47
CA GLN A 65 0.57 -7.95 2.81
C GLN A 65 1.32 -6.67 2.50
N LYS A 66 0.62 -5.69 1.94
CA LYS A 66 1.18 -4.37 1.66
C LYS A 66 1.70 -3.72 2.94
N PHE A 67 0.90 -3.72 4.01
CA PHE A 67 1.30 -3.17 5.30
C PHE A 67 2.60 -3.79 5.83
N VAL A 68 2.70 -5.13 5.81
CA VAL A 68 3.93 -5.82 6.25
C VAL A 68 5.11 -5.50 5.33
N ALA A 69 4.89 -5.43 4.01
CA ALA A 69 5.93 -5.10 3.03
C ALA A 69 6.45 -3.67 3.21
N ASP A 70 5.57 -2.71 3.50
CA ASP A 70 5.93 -1.31 3.75
C ASP A 70 6.79 -1.22 5.02
N VAL A 71 6.37 -1.87 6.12
CA VAL A 71 7.14 -1.93 7.38
C VAL A 71 8.53 -2.57 7.16
N ALA A 72 8.59 -3.67 6.40
CA ALA A 72 9.85 -4.34 6.09
C ALA A 72 10.76 -3.47 5.21
N THR A 73 10.18 -2.74 4.27
CA THR A 73 10.89 -1.82 3.38
C THR A 73 11.49 -0.67 4.16
N ASP A 74 10.74 -0.07 5.08
CA ASP A 74 11.22 1.02 5.94
C ASP A 74 12.35 0.55 6.85
N ALA A 75 12.21 -0.63 7.47
CA ALA A 75 13.26 -1.23 8.27
C ALA A 75 14.53 -1.48 7.45
N LEU A 76 14.39 -1.98 6.21
CA LEU A 76 15.51 -2.19 5.30
C LEU A 76 16.21 -0.88 4.93
N GLN A 77 15.45 0.18 4.65
CA GLN A 77 16.01 1.50 4.35
C GLN A 77 16.82 2.05 5.54
N GLN A 78 16.30 1.91 6.76
CA GLN A 78 17.02 2.30 7.98
C GLN A 78 18.32 1.50 8.16
N CYS A 79 18.30 0.20 7.91
CA CYS A 79 19.51 -0.63 7.95
C CYS A 79 20.55 -0.18 6.92
N LYS A 80 20.15 0.11 5.67
CA LYS A 80 21.05 0.60 4.61
C LYS A 80 21.66 1.97 4.95
N ALA A 81 20.86 2.88 5.49
CA ALA A 81 21.33 4.20 5.91
C ALA A 81 22.41 4.10 7.01
N ARG A 82 22.18 3.24 8.02
CA ARG A 82 23.17 2.98 9.08
C ARG A 82 24.47 2.38 8.55
N GLN A 83 24.39 1.41 7.65
CA GLN A 83 25.59 0.81 7.04
C GLN A 83 26.38 1.83 6.21
N SER A 84 25.68 2.69 5.46
CA SER A 84 26.30 3.72 4.63
C SER A 84 27.01 4.79 5.47
N ALA A 85 26.45 5.15 6.62
CA ALA A 85 27.07 6.06 7.58
C ALA A 85 28.38 5.47 8.15
N VAL A 86 28.37 4.19 8.54
CA VAL A 86 29.58 3.50 9.06
C VAL A 86 30.71 3.46 8.03
N VAL A 87 30.40 3.28 6.75
CA VAL A 87 31.41 3.29 5.68
C VAL A 87 31.99 4.69 5.45
N LYS A 88 31.18 5.75 5.59
CA LYS A 88 31.67 7.14 5.46
C LYS A 88 32.63 7.50 6.59
N ASP A 89 32.32 7.15 7.84
CA ASP A 89 33.20 7.37 9.00
C ASP A 89 34.56 6.67 8.87
N LYS A 90 34.60 5.46 8.30
CA LYS A 90 35.86 4.73 8.08
C LYS A 90 36.74 5.40 7.02
N ARG A 91 36.15 5.96 5.97
CA ARG A 91 36.89 6.66 4.91
C ARG A 91 37.44 8.01 5.40
N ASP A 92 36.65 8.77 6.15
CA ASP A 92 37.08 10.06 6.73
C ASP A 92 38.27 9.87 7.70
N LYS A 93 38.26 8.78 8.49
CA LYS A 93 39.40 8.44 9.36
C LYS A 93 40.66 8.03 8.60
N GLN A 94 40.55 7.40 7.43
CA GLN A 94 41.73 7.04 6.62
C GLN A 94 42.34 8.26 5.92
N GLN A 95 41.52 9.25 5.55
CA GLN A 95 41.98 10.41 4.80
C GLN A 95 42.64 11.50 5.68
N LYS A 96 42.43 11.46 7.01
CA LYS A 96 43.10 12.35 7.97
C LYS A 96 44.45 11.83 8.49
N VAL A 97 44.85 10.62 8.12
CA VAL A 97 46.09 9.96 8.61
C VAL A 97 47.23 10.02 7.57
N ILE A 98 47.00 10.71 6.44
CA ILE A 98 47.99 10.99 5.39
C ILE A 98 48.23 12.50 5.37
#